data_AF-A0A1S1J244-F1
#
_entry.id   AF-A0A1S1J244-F1
#
_cell.length_a   1.000
_cell.length_b   1.000
_cell.length_c   1.000
_cell.angle_alpha   90.00
_cell.angle_beta   90.00
_cell.angle_gamma   90.00
#
_symmetry.space_group_name_H-M   'P 1'
#
loop_
_entity.id
_entity.type
_entity.pdbx_description
1 polymer ?
#
loop_
_entity_poly.entity_id
_entity_poly.type
_entity_poly.pdbx_seq_one_letter_code
_entity_poly.pdbx_strand_id
1 'polypeptide(L)'
;MKDNKNNKRNKGGRLPKDDPSIHRHVFRLTDAENARLLSLFETSGMPNKAKFIISLLFSKDMKSVKIDKGTVDFYMRLTSFHSQFRSVGVNYNQIVKLLYRHFSEKKAAAFLYKLEKQTTEMAVLCQKIIDITNEFEAKFLKKQS
;
A
#
# COMPACT_ATOMS: atom_id res chain seq x y z
N MET A 1 35.82 14.88 18.14
CA MET A 1 37.23 15.20 18.45
C MET A 1 37.92 15.59 17.14
N LYS A 2 38.59 16.74 17.12
CA LYS A 2 39.32 17.26 15.95
C LYS A 2 40.73 16.68 15.95
N ASP A 3 41.04 15.82 14.98
CA ASP A 3 42.41 15.37 14.80
C ASP A 3 43.18 16.34 13.91
N ASN A 4 44.07 17.07 14.57
CA ASN A 4 45.09 17.92 14.01
C ASN A 4 46.21 17.04 13.44
N LYS A 5 46.35 16.98 12.10
CA LYS A 5 47.55 16.46 11.45
C LYS A 5 48.08 17.46 10.44
N ASN A 6 49.06 18.23 10.92
CA ASN A 6 50.08 18.86 10.11
C ASN A 6 50.62 17.86 9.08
N ASN A 7 50.38 18.12 7.81
CA ASN A 7 51.16 17.53 6.73
C ASN A 7 51.32 18.59 5.65
N LYS A 8 52.57 19.02 5.45
CA LYS A 8 52.99 19.92 4.38
C LYS A 8 52.53 19.31 3.04
N ARG A 9 51.43 19.79 2.48
CA ARG A 9 50.94 19.38 1.16
C ARG A 9 51.66 20.22 0.11
N ASN A 10 52.32 19.53 -0.83
CA ASN A 10 52.78 20.13 -2.08
C ASN A 10 51.61 20.92 -2.70
N LYS A 11 51.82 22.20 -3.01
CA LYS A 11 50.81 23.12 -3.60
C LYS A 11 50.56 22.83 -5.09
N GLY A 12 50.45 21.56 -5.46
CA GLY A 12 50.20 21.12 -6.83
C GLY A 12 49.13 20.04 -6.85
N GLY A 13 48.13 20.21 -7.71
CA GLY A 13 47.06 19.23 -7.93
C GLY A 13 45.67 19.71 -7.51
N ARG A 14 44.66 18.91 -7.88
CA ARG A 14 43.27 19.16 -7.53
C ARG A 14 43.08 19.07 -6.02
N LEU A 15 42.40 20.04 -5.42
CA LEU A 15 42.01 19.96 -4.02
C LEU A 15 41.21 18.67 -3.76
N PRO A 16 41.54 17.91 -2.70
CA PRO A 16 40.74 16.75 -2.29
C PRO A 16 39.29 17.15 -2.04
N LYS A 17 38.36 16.26 -2.36
CA LYS A 17 36.96 16.42 -1.96
C LYS A 17 36.81 16.19 -0.46
N ASP A 18 35.88 16.89 0.17
CA ASP A 18 35.55 16.73 1.59
C ASP A 18 35.00 15.32 1.89
N ASP A 19 34.17 14.78 0.99
CA ASP A 19 33.64 13.41 1.08
C ASP A 19 33.92 12.62 -0.22
N PRO A 20 35.05 11.89 -0.31
CA PRO A 20 35.37 11.07 -1.47
C PRO A 20 34.62 9.73 -1.45
N SER A 21 34.10 9.30 -2.61
CA SER A 21 33.50 7.98 -2.79
C SER A 21 34.58 6.87 -2.75
N ILE A 22 34.88 6.35 -1.56
CA ILE A 22 35.95 5.35 -1.33
C ILE A 22 35.48 3.90 -1.33
N HIS A 23 34.18 3.65 -1.12
CA HIS A 23 33.63 2.30 -1.06
C HIS A 23 33.26 1.80 -2.46
N ARG A 24 33.78 0.63 -2.85
CA ARG A 24 33.52 0.00 -4.14
C ARG A 24 32.81 -1.34 -3.95
N HIS A 25 31.63 -1.47 -4.55
CA HIS A 25 30.89 -2.73 -4.66
C HIS A 25 30.87 -3.18 -6.12
N VAL A 26 31.14 -4.46 -6.36
CA VAL A 26 31.15 -5.05 -7.71
C VAL A 26 30.06 -6.11 -7.78
N PHE A 27 29.21 -6.02 -8.79
CA PHE A 27 28.21 -7.02 -9.12
C PHE A 27 28.49 -7.57 -10.52
N ARG A 28 28.12 -8.83 -10.74
CA ARG A 28 28.22 -9.49 -12.04
C ARG A 28 26.82 -9.55 -12.64
N LEU A 29 26.74 -9.34 -13.95
CA LEU A 29 25.50 -9.42 -14.71
C LEU A 29 25.61 -10.56 -15.72
N THR A 30 24.50 -11.21 -15.99
CA THR A 30 24.32 -12.03 -17.19
C THR A 30 24.23 -11.14 -18.44
N ASP A 31 24.39 -11.73 -19.62
CA ASP A 31 24.30 -10.98 -20.89
C ASP A 31 22.95 -10.26 -21.05
N ALA A 32 21.86 -10.93 -20.68
CA ALA A 32 20.51 -10.37 -20.74
C ALA A 32 20.32 -9.18 -19.78
N GLU A 33 20.85 -9.28 -18.55
CA GLU A 33 20.79 -8.18 -17.58
C GLU A 33 21.65 -7.00 -18.01
N ASN A 34 22.83 -7.26 -18.58
CA ASN A 34 23.71 -6.22 -19.10
C ASN A 34 23.07 -5.47 -20.28
N ALA A 35 22.44 -6.18 -21.22
CA ALA A 35 21.72 -5.56 -22.33
C ALA A 35 20.61 -4.62 -21.83
N ARG A 36 19.84 -5.05 -20.82
CA ARG A 36 18.83 -4.19 -20.19
C ARG A 36 19.43 -2.96 -19.51
N LEU A 37 20.52 -3.13 -18.76
CA LEU A 37 21.20 -2.01 -18.10
C LEU A 37 21.67 -0.96 -19.11
N LEU A 38 22.25 -1.39 -20.23
CA LEU A 38 22.74 -0.49 -21.28
C LEU A 38 21.60 0.31 -21.94
N SER A 39 20.50 -0.36 -22.28
CA SER A 39 19.32 0.31 -22.85
C SER A 39 18.72 1.37 -21.91
N LEU A 40 18.64 1.06 -20.60
CA LEU A 40 18.16 2.02 -19.61
C LEU A 40 19.15 3.19 -19.43
N PHE A 41 20.46 2.91 -19.47
CA PHE A 41 21.48 3.93 -19.37
C PHE A 41 21.43 4.92 -20.55
N GLU A 42 21.30 4.42 -21.77
CA GLU A 42 21.15 5.25 -22.98
C GLU A 42 19.92 6.15 -22.89
N THR A 43 18.79 5.57 -22.48
CA THR A 43 17.53 6.32 -22.30
C THR A 43 17.65 7.41 -21.24
N SER A 44 18.47 7.20 -20.20
CA SER A 44 18.61 8.15 -19.09
C SER A 44 19.34 9.44 -19.45
N GLY A 45 20.12 9.46 -20.55
CA GLY A 45 20.96 10.60 -20.94
C GLY A 45 22.08 10.96 -19.95
N MET A 46 22.36 10.10 -18.95
CA MET A 46 23.37 10.40 -17.94
C MET A 46 24.80 10.25 -18.49
N PRO A 47 25.75 11.09 -18.03
CA PRO A 47 27.09 11.14 -18.60
C PRO A 47 27.96 9.93 -18.22
N ASN A 48 27.62 9.18 -17.18
CA ASN A 48 28.38 7.99 -16.80
C ASN A 48 27.50 6.91 -16.15
N LYS A 49 27.88 5.64 -16.37
CA LYS A 49 27.14 4.46 -15.89
C LYS A 49 27.10 4.38 -14.36
N ALA A 50 28.17 4.79 -13.68
CA ALA A 50 28.24 4.72 -12.22
C ALA A 50 27.24 5.65 -11.54
N LYS A 51 27.12 6.91 -12.00
CA LYS A 51 26.13 7.87 -11.50
C LYS A 51 24.72 7.44 -11.87
N PHE A 52 24.52 6.81 -13.02
CA PHE A 52 23.24 6.21 -13.36
C PHE A 52 22.84 5.07 -12.41
N ILE A 53 23.77 4.19 -12.05
CA ILE A 53 23.49 3.12 -11.08
C ILE A 53 23.25 3.69 -9.68
N ILE A 54 24.07 4.66 -9.24
CA ILE A 54 23.91 5.34 -7.95
C ILE A 54 22.56 6.06 -7.91
N SER A 55 22.19 6.77 -8.98
CA SER A 55 20.88 7.40 -9.06
C SER A 55 19.81 6.34 -9.02
N LEU A 56 19.88 5.23 -9.76
CA LEU A 56 18.86 4.17 -9.68
C LEU A 56 18.71 3.58 -8.26
N LEU A 57 19.84 3.36 -7.56
CA LEU A 57 19.87 2.79 -6.21
C LEU A 57 19.30 3.74 -5.15
N PHE A 58 19.50 5.05 -5.30
CA PHE A 58 19.16 6.05 -4.28
C PHE A 58 18.08 7.07 -4.69
N SER A 59 17.65 7.07 -5.96
CA SER A 59 16.52 7.88 -6.46
C SER A 59 15.22 7.09 -6.44
N LYS A 60 15.31 5.77 -6.57
CA LYS A 60 14.18 4.91 -6.26
C LYS A 60 14.13 4.91 -4.74
N ASP A 61 13.16 5.63 -4.17
CA ASP A 61 12.71 5.33 -2.81
C ASP A 61 12.58 3.83 -2.78
N MET A 62 13.50 3.17 -2.08
CA MET A 62 13.43 1.75 -1.90
C MET A 62 12.23 1.61 -0.97
N LYS A 63 11.04 1.52 -1.59
CA LYS A 63 9.82 1.10 -0.94
C LYS A 63 10.08 -0.34 -0.55
N SER A 64 10.87 -0.55 0.50
CA SER A 64 10.65 -1.66 1.40
C SER A 64 9.29 -1.39 2.01
N VAL A 65 8.24 -1.56 1.22
CA VAL A 65 6.95 -1.85 1.80
C VAL A 65 7.23 -3.17 2.49
N LYS A 66 7.44 -3.13 3.80
CA LYS A 66 7.09 -4.27 4.64
C LYS A 66 5.60 -4.43 4.36
N ILE A 67 5.25 -5.10 3.27
CA ILE A 67 3.87 -5.36 2.90
C ILE A 67 3.43 -6.31 4.00
N ASP A 68 2.83 -5.73 5.04
CA ASP A 68 2.05 -6.51 5.96
C ASP A 68 0.87 -7.03 5.15
N LYS A 69 1.04 -8.25 4.60
CA LYS A 69 0.03 -8.94 3.79
C LYS A 69 -1.29 -9.01 4.54
N GLY A 70 -1.25 -9.06 5.88
CA GLY A 70 -2.45 -9.04 6.73
C GLY A 70 -3.26 -7.76 6.57
N THR A 71 -2.61 -6.60 6.64
CA THR A 71 -3.28 -5.29 6.47
C THR A 71 -3.89 -5.13 5.08
N VAL A 72 -3.17 -5.54 4.02
CA VAL A 72 -3.70 -5.44 2.64
C VAL A 72 -4.89 -6.38 2.42
N ASP A 73 -4.79 -7.65 2.87
CA ASP A 73 -5.90 -8.62 2.74
C ASP A 73 -7.12 -8.16 3.55
N PHE A 74 -6.92 -7.58 4.74
CA PHE A 74 -7.98 -7.01 5.56
C PHE A 74 -8.73 -5.91 4.82
N TYR A 75 -8.04 -4.92 4.25
CA TYR A 75 -8.68 -3.84 3.48
C TYR A 75 -9.40 -4.35 2.22
N MET A 76 -8.83 -5.33 1.51
CA MET A 76 -9.51 -5.95 0.37
C MET A 76 -10.82 -6.63 0.79
N ARG A 77 -10.80 -7.39 1.89
CA ARG A 77 -12.01 -8.05 2.42
C ARG A 77 -13.05 -7.03 2.87
N LEU A 78 -12.64 -5.98 3.57
CA LEU A 78 -13.55 -4.91 4.02
C LEU A 78 -14.22 -4.21 2.83
N THR A 79 -13.46 -3.94 1.77
CA THR A 79 -13.99 -3.36 0.52
C THR A 79 -14.99 -4.29 -0.16
N SER A 80 -14.70 -5.59 -0.20
CA SER A 80 -15.63 -6.60 -0.73
C SER A 80 -16.93 -6.65 0.07
N PHE A 81 -16.84 -6.63 1.41
CA PHE A 81 -18.01 -6.57 2.30
C PHE A 81 -18.87 -5.33 2.04
N HIS A 82 -18.27 -4.15 1.84
CA HIS A 82 -19.01 -2.94 1.52
C HIS A 82 -19.86 -3.09 0.24
N SER A 83 -19.31 -3.73 -0.80
CA SER A 83 -20.07 -4.01 -2.03
C SER A 83 -21.25 -4.95 -1.76
N GLN A 84 -21.08 -5.97 -0.91
CA GLN A 84 -22.15 -6.90 -0.56
C GLN A 84 -23.29 -6.20 0.19
N PHE A 85 -22.98 -5.33 1.16
CA PHE A 85 -24.01 -4.55 1.88
C PHE A 85 -24.83 -3.68 0.95
N ARG A 86 -24.19 -3.04 -0.03
CA ARG A 86 -24.91 -2.23 -1.02
C ARG A 86 -25.87 -3.06 -1.85
N SER A 87 -25.46 -4.26 -2.29
CA SER A 87 -26.32 -5.19 -3.01
C SER A 87 -27.52 -5.64 -2.16
N VAL A 88 -27.31 -5.94 -0.87
CA VAL A 88 -28.40 -6.27 0.06
C VAL A 88 -29.39 -5.12 0.17
N GLY A 89 -28.93 -3.87 0.29
CA GLY A 89 -29.79 -2.69 0.34
C GLY A 89 -30.64 -2.49 -0.91
N VAL A 90 -30.07 -2.74 -2.10
CA VAL A 90 -30.82 -2.70 -3.37
C VAL A 90 -31.88 -3.79 -3.40
N ASN A 91 -31.53 -5.02 -3.03
CA ASN A 91 -32.44 -6.17 -2.98
C ASN A 91 -33.58 -5.95 -1.98
N TYR A 92 -33.28 -5.38 -0.81
CA TYR A 92 -34.27 -5.03 0.20
C TYR A 92 -35.34 -4.11 -0.39
N ASN A 93 -34.93 -3.01 -1.04
CA ASN A 93 -35.86 -2.07 -1.67
C ASN A 93 -36.72 -2.73 -2.76
N GLN A 94 -36.13 -3.62 -3.56
CA GLN A 94 -36.85 -4.37 -4.59
C GLN A 94 -37.91 -5.30 -3.99
N ILE A 95 -37.56 -6.06 -2.94
CA ILE A 95 -38.48 -6.98 -2.26
C ILE A 95 -39.65 -6.21 -1.66
N VAL A 96 -39.40 -5.09 -0.96
CA VAL A 96 -40.46 -4.26 -0.39
C VAL A 96 -41.46 -3.81 -1.46
N LYS A 97 -40.96 -3.32 -2.61
CA LYS A 97 -41.81 -2.91 -3.74
C LYS A 97 -42.62 -4.08 -4.31
N LEU A 98 -42.01 -5.25 -4.47
CA LEU A 98 -42.70 -6.46 -4.96
C LEU A 98 -43.76 -6.95 -3.99
N LEU A 99 -43.50 -6.90 -2.67
CA LEU A 99 -44.45 -7.30 -1.64
C LEU A 99 -45.74 -6.47 -1.72
N TYR A 100 -45.62 -5.15 -1.79
CA TYR A 100 -46.78 -4.25 -1.90
C TYR A 100 -47.50 -4.35 -3.25
N ARG A 101 -46.81 -4.78 -4.33
CA ARG A 101 -47.42 -4.95 -5.64
C ARG A 101 -48.23 -6.24 -5.79
N HIS A 102 -47.78 -7.33 -5.15
CA HIS A 102 -48.30 -8.68 -5.42
C HIS A 102 -49.09 -9.30 -4.25
N PHE A 103 -48.96 -8.77 -3.04
CA PHE A 103 -49.65 -9.30 -1.86
C PHE A 103 -50.61 -8.28 -1.27
N SER A 104 -51.64 -8.77 -0.58
CA SER A 104 -52.48 -7.92 0.27
C SER A 104 -51.66 -7.34 1.42
N GLU A 105 -52.04 -6.17 1.92
CA GLU A 105 -51.32 -5.46 2.99
C GLU A 105 -51.01 -6.34 4.19
N LYS A 106 -51.98 -7.16 4.63
CA LYS A 106 -51.82 -8.08 5.76
C LYS A 106 -50.72 -9.14 5.51
N LYS A 107 -50.61 -9.66 4.28
CA LYS A 107 -49.56 -10.62 3.90
C LYS A 107 -48.21 -9.92 3.71
N ALA A 108 -48.19 -8.76 3.07
CA ALA A 108 -46.99 -7.95 2.90
C ALA A 108 -46.37 -7.57 4.25
N ALA A 109 -47.19 -7.11 5.21
CA ALA A 109 -46.76 -6.78 6.57
C ALA A 109 -46.13 -7.99 7.29
N ALA A 110 -46.72 -9.18 7.16
CA ALA A 110 -46.17 -10.39 7.76
C ALA A 110 -44.78 -10.76 7.18
N PHE A 111 -44.55 -10.55 5.88
CA PHE A 111 -43.23 -10.75 5.26
C PHE A 111 -42.24 -9.65 5.65
N LEU A 112 -42.69 -8.39 5.74
CA LEU A 112 -41.84 -7.28 6.20
C LEU A 112 -41.33 -7.50 7.62
N TYR A 113 -42.17 -8.02 8.52
CA TYR A 113 -41.74 -8.34 9.89
C TYR A 113 -40.60 -9.37 9.94
N LYS A 114 -40.63 -10.37 9.04
CA LYS A 114 -39.52 -11.34 8.91
C LYS A 114 -38.24 -10.67 8.37
N LEU A 115 -38.41 -9.76 7.40
CA LEU A 115 -37.31 -9.01 6.79
C LEU A 115 -36.65 -8.05 7.80
N GLU A 116 -37.46 -7.41 8.65
CA GLU A 116 -37.01 -6.56 9.76
C GLU A 116 -36.12 -7.35 10.72
N LYS A 117 -36.54 -8.56 11.12
CA LYS A 117 -35.72 -9.41 12.00
C LYS A 117 -34.34 -9.71 11.41
N GLN A 118 -34.27 -10.08 10.13
CA GLN A 118 -32.99 -10.31 9.45
C GLN A 118 -32.14 -9.04 9.34
N THR A 119 -32.78 -7.88 9.15
CA THR A 119 -32.10 -6.59 9.08
C THR A 119 -31.48 -6.23 10.44
N THR A 120 -32.16 -6.53 11.54
CA THR A 120 -31.62 -6.38 12.90
C THR A 120 -30.41 -7.26 13.13
N GLU A 121 -30.46 -8.53 12.72
CA GLU A 121 -29.30 -9.44 12.79
C GLU A 121 -28.11 -8.91 11.96
N MET A 122 -28.37 -8.37 10.77
CA MET A 122 -27.33 -7.73 9.94
C MET A 122 -26.73 -6.50 10.63
N ALA A 123 -27.55 -5.65 11.27
CA ALA A 123 -27.06 -4.48 12.00
C ALA A 123 -26.11 -4.86 13.14
N VAL A 124 -26.42 -5.94 13.88
CA VAL A 124 -25.55 -6.48 14.93
C VAL A 124 -24.22 -6.97 14.35
N LEU A 125 -24.23 -7.63 13.18
CA LEU A 125 -23.01 -8.05 12.50
C LEU A 125 -22.16 -6.84 12.07
N CYS A 126 -22.79 -5.79 11.51
CA CYS A 126 -22.10 -4.56 11.15
C CYS A 126 -21.42 -3.91 12.36
N GLN A 127 -22.09 -3.88 13.52
CA GLN A 127 -21.50 -3.34 14.75
C GLN A 127 -20.23 -4.13 15.15
N LYS A 128 -20.28 -5.46 15.11
CA LYS A 128 -19.11 -6.31 15.39
C LYS A 128 -17.97 -6.05 14.41
N ILE A 129 -18.27 -5.83 13.12
CA ILE A 129 -17.24 -5.50 12.11
C ILE A 129 -16.58 -4.16 12.45
N ILE A 130 -17.37 -3.15 12.85
CA ILE A 130 -16.84 -1.84 13.27
C ILE A 130 -15.93 -2.00 14.49
N ASP A 131 -16.35 -2.77 15.49
CA ASP A 131 -15.59 -2.99 16.71
C ASP A 131 -14.24 -3.67 16.43
N ILE A 132 -14.24 -4.74 15.61
CA ILE A 132 -13.01 -5.44 15.18
C ILE A 132 -12.11 -4.51 14.37
N THR A 133 -12.69 -3.65 13.52
CA THR A 133 -11.93 -2.69 12.72
C THR A 133 -11.26 -1.64 13.59
N ASN A 134 -11.96 -1.10 14.59
CA ASN A 134 -11.42 -0.16 15.56
C ASN A 134 -10.30 -0.78 16.40
N GLU A 135 -10.47 -2.04 16.83
CA GLU A 135 -9.45 -2.79 17.57
C GLU A 135 -8.20 -3.00 16.72
N PHE A 136 -8.36 -3.35 15.45
CA PHE A 136 -7.26 -3.50 14.50
C PHE A 136 -6.51 -2.18 14.30
N GLU A 137 -7.22 -1.07 14.05
CA GLU A 137 -6.63 0.25 13.88
C GLU A 137 -5.84 0.70 15.11
N ALA A 138 -6.39 0.49 16.32
CA ALA A 138 -5.71 0.82 17.57
C ALA A 138 -4.42 0.00 17.77
N LYS A 139 -4.43 -1.30 17.43
CA LYS A 139 -3.30 -2.21 17.65
C LYS A 139 -2.17 -2.03 16.62
N PHE A 140 -2.50 -1.77 15.36
CA PHE A 140 -1.55 -1.86 14.24
C PHE A 140 -1.23 -0.54 13.56
N LEU A 141 -2.16 0.44 13.52
CA LEU A 141 -1.94 1.73 12.84
C LEU A 141 -1.44 2.82 13.79
N LYS A 142 -2.02 2.96 14.99
CA LYS A 142 -1.61 4.00 15.96
C LYS A 142 -0.24 3.79 16.61
N LYS A 143 0.34 2.59 16.53
CA LYS A 143 1.68 2.28 17.08
C LYS A 143 2.84 2.69 16.17
N GLN A 144 2.56 3.10 14.93
CA GLN A 144 3.57 3.52 13.95
C GLN A 144 3.64 5.04 13.74
N SER A 145 2.85 5.82 14.49
CA SER A 145 2.87 7.29 14.46
C SER A 145 3.67 7.87 15.63
#